data_AF-A0A149T319-F1
#
_entry.id   AF-A0A149T319-F1
#
_cell.length_a   1.000
_cell.length_b   1.000
_cell.length_c   1.000
_cell.angle_alpha   90.00
_cell.angle_beta   90.00
_cell.angle_gamma   90.00
#
_symmetry.space_group_name_H-M   'P 1'
#
loop_
_entity.id
_entity.type
_entity.pdbx_description
1 polymer ?
#
loop_
_entity_poly.entity_id
_entity_poly.type
_entity_poly.pdbx_seq_one_letter_code
_entity_poly.pdbx_strand_id
1 'polypeptide(L)'
;MKVSRPAVWRSATALLVAGGFLAGCAARPEMTGVPPSPNSRLYAYLIAHGMARGAVMTGQIGPEGLTRLVTLDKAAQQATLNALKLQNSSANRQADQALSSLLADLPQKTPPITAHPAEQTQKNRLP
;
A
#
# COMPACT_ATOMS: atom_id res chain seq x y z
N MET A 1 -24.69 -48.56 -40.65
CA MET A 1 -24.29 -48.13 -39.30
C MET A 1 -24.17 -46.61 -39.29
N LYS A 2 -24.82 -45.95 -38.31
CA LYS A 2 -24.66 -44.54 -37.94
C LYS A 2 -23.18 -44.24 -37.65
N VAL A 3 -22.68 -43.06 -38.06
CA VAL A 3 -22.15 -42.05 -37.13
C VAL A 3 -22.37 -40.67 -37.77
N SER A 4 -23.04 -39.81 -37.01
CA SER A 4 -23.24 -38.40 -37.26
C SER A 4 -22.33 -37.60 -36.33
N ARG A 5 -22.15 -36.31 -36.67
CA ARG A 5 -21.78 -35.16 -35.80
C ARG A 5 -20.29 -34.77 -35.76
N PRO A 6 -19.98 -33.50 -35.43
CA PRO A 6 -20.42 -32.31 -36.17
C PRO A 6 -19.27 -31.26 -36.28
N ALA A 7 -19.58 -30.16 -36.96
CA ALA A 7 -18.84 -28.90 -36.98
C ALA A 7 -18.57 -28.32 -35.57
N VAL A 8 -17.50 -28.77 -34.90
CA VAL A 8 -17.07 -28.28 -33.57
C VAL A 8 -15.73 -27.55 -33.60
N TRP A 9 -15.02 -27.54 -34.74
CA TRP A 9 -13.69 -26.93 -34.78
C TRP A 9 -13.70 -25.39 -34.84
N ARG A 10 -14.74 -24.78 -35.43
CA ARG A 10 -14.74 -23.32 -35.66
C ARG A 10 -15.06 -22.46 -34.44
N SER A 11 -15.62 -23.04 -33.37
CA SER A 11 -16.03 -22.28 -32.17
C SER A 11 -14.96 -22.18 -31.09
N ALA A 12 -13.91 -23.00 -31.13
CA ALA A 12 -12.86 -22.98 -30.12
C ALA A 12 -11.88 -21.80 -30.27
N THR A 13 -11.69 -21.30 -31.50
CA THR A 13 -10.80 -20.16 -31.77
C THR A 13 -11.43 -18.81 -31.40
N ALA A 14 -12.75 -18.66 -31.48
CA ALA A 14 -13.44 -17.43 -31.11
C ALA A 14 -13.38 -17.14 -29.59
N LEU A 15 -13.34 -18.19 -28.77
CA LEU A 15 -13.30 -18.06 -27.31
C LEU A 15 -11.90 -17.68 -26.78
N LEU A 16 -10.82 -18.03 -27.49
CA LEU A 16 -9.46 -17.65 -27.12
C LEU A 16 -9.15 -16.17 -27.40
N VAL A 17 -9.76 -15.57 -28.43
CA VAL A 17 -9.56 -14.15 -28.75
C VAL A 17 -10.33 -13.25 -27.78
N ALA A 18 -11.49 -13.68 -27.28
CA ALA A 18 -12.28 -12.90 -26.32
C ALA A 18 -11.72 -12.92 -24.88
N GLY A 19 -11.01 -14.00 -24.49
CA GLY A 19 -10.43 -14.12 -23.14
C GLY A 19 -9.14 -13.31 -22.91
N GLY A 20 -8.44 -12.91 -23.97
CA GLY A 20 -7.16 -12.19 -23.86
C GLY A 20 -7.29 -10.74 -23.38
N PHE A 21 -8.48 -10.13 -23.50
CA PHE A 21 -8.67 -8.71 -23.20
C PHE A 21 -8.80 -8.37 -21.71
N LEU A 22 -9.00 -9.36 -20.81
CA LEU A 22 -9.07 -9.12 -19.36
C LEU A 22 -7.74 -9.32 -18.61
N ALA A 23 -6.67 -9.77 -19.28
CA ALA A 23 -5.38 -10.01 -18.64
C ALA A 23 -4.47 -8.75 -18.55
N GLY A 24 -4.92 -7.60 -19.05
CA GLY A 24 -4.10 -6.39 -19.19
C GLY A 24 -3.99 -5.48 -17.95
N CYS A 25 -4.75 -5.70 -16.88
CA CYS A 25 -4.78 -4.76 -15.74
C CYS A 25 -3.61 -4.89 -14.75
N ALA A 26 -2.63 -5.77 -15.00
CA ALA A 26 -1.41 -5.84 -14.19
C ALA A 26 -0.28 -4.96 -14.74
N ALA A 27 -0.61 -3.81 -15.34
CA ALA A 27 0.36 -2.78 -15.65
C ALA A 27 0.97 -2.28 -14.34
N ARG A 28 2.06 -2.91 -13.91
CA ARG A 28 2.93 -2.39 -12.87
C ARG A 28 3.44 -1.06 -13.43
N PRO A 29 3.14 0.10 -12.81
CA PRO A 29 3.65 1.36 -13.31
C PRO A 29 5.17 1.23 -13.35
N GLU A 30 5.72 1.30 -14.56
CA GLU A 30 7.15 1.44 -14.74
C GLU A 30 7.51 2.73 -13.98
N MET A 31 8.36 2.60 -12.96
CA MET A 31 8.84 3.73 -12.17
C MET A 31 9.71 4.61 -13.06
N THR A 32 9.05 5.42 -13.88
CA THR A 32 9.64 6.46 -14.72
C THR A 32 9.94 7.63 -13.79
N GLY A 33 11.19 7.70 -13.31
CA GLY A 33 11.58 8.73 -12.35
C GLY A 33 13.01 8.59 -11.85
N VAL A 34 13.46 9.62 -11.12
CA VAL A 34 14.75 9.60 -10.42
C VAL A 34 14.71 8.47 -9.38
N PRO A 35 15.74 7.60 -9.32
CA PRO A 35 15.78 6.53 -8.32
C PRO A 35 15.65 7.14 -6.91
N PRO A 36 14.84 6.52 -6.02
CA PRO A 36 14.66 7.04 -4.68
C PRO A 36 15.99 7.11 -3.95
N SER A 37 16.20 8.20 -3.20
CA SER A 37 17.40 8.39 -2.37
C SER A 37 17.69 7.13 -1.53
N PRO A 38 18.95 6.69 -1.41
CA PRO A 38 19.32 5.55 -0.55
C PRO A 38 18.83 5.69 0.90
N ASN A 39 18.65 6.93 1.38
CA ASN A 39 18.20 7.22 2.74
C ASN A 39 16.67 7.38 2.87
N SER A 40 15.92 7.36 1.77
CA SER A 40 14.46 7.60 1.80
C SER A 40 13.71 6.64 2.73
N ARG A 41 14.10 5.36 2.74
CA ARG A 41 13.53 4.32 3.60
C ARG A 41 13.85 4.53 5.07
N LEU A 42 15.04 5.06 5.39
CA LEU A 42 15.40 5.43 6.74
C LEU A 42 14.48 6.54 7.27
N TYR A 43 14.22 7.58 6.47
CA TYR A 43 13.28 8.62 6.86
C TYR A 43 11.85 8.07 7.02
N ALA A 44 11.41 7.21 6.10
CA ALA A 44 10.10 6.57 6.19
C ALA A 44 9.96 5.74 7.49
N TYR A 45 10.99 4.98 7.86
CA TYR A 45 11.00 4.24 9.13
C TYR A 45 10.90 5.17 10.33
N LEU A 46 11.69 6.24 10.40
CA LEU A 46 11.65 7.18 11.53
C LEU A 46 10.27 7.83 11.70
N ILE A 47 9.60 8.14 10.60
CA ILE A 47 8.23 8.67 10.60
C ILE A 47 7.24 7.60 11.11
N ALA A 48 7.30 6.38 10.56
CA ALA A 48 6.43 5.28 10.96
C ALA A 48 6.60 4.92 12.45
N HIS A 49 7.83 4.90 12.94
CA HIS A 49 8.15 4.68 14.35
C HIS A 49 7.59 5.81 15.24
N GLY A 50 7.71 7.07 14.80
CA GLY A 50 7.09 8.21 15.48
C GLY A 50 5.57 8.09 15.57
N MET A 51 4.91 7.63 14.50
CA MET A 51 3.46 7.37 14.49
C MET A 51 3.09 6.21 15.44
N ALA A 52 3.85 5.11 15.43
CA ALA A 52 3.68 4.00 16.35
C ALA A 52 3.73 4.46 17.81
N ARG A 53 4.76 5.22 18.18
CA ARG A 53 4.89 5.81 19.50
C ARG A 53 3.69 6.69 19.84
N GLY A 54 3.27 7.57 18.93
CA GLY A 54 2.10 8.43 19.12
C GLY A 54 0.82 7.64 19.35
N ALA A 55 0.61 6.56 18.61
CA ALA A 55 -0.55 5.68 18.75
C ALA A 55 -0.60 5.00 20.12
N VAL A 56 0.55 4.55 20.64
CA VAL A 56 0.66 4.02 22.02
C VAL A 56 0.40 5.11 23.05
N MET A 57 1.03 6.28 22.91
CA MET A 57 0.89 7.40 23.86
C MET A 57 -0.54 7.94 23.94
N THR A 58 -1.31 7.85 22.86
CA THR A 58 -2.70 8.31 22.78
C THR A 58 -3.73 7.22 23.08
N GLY A 59 -3.28 6.01 23.45
CA GLY A 59 -4.15 4.89 23.76
C GLY A 59 -4.88 4.29 22.55
N GLN A 60 -4.51 4.66 21.32
CA GLN A 60 -5.08 4.10 20.11
C GLN A 60 -4.61 2.65 19.86
N ILE A 61 -3.48 2.26 20.46
CA ILE A 61 -3.01 0.87 20.53
C ILE A 61 -2.98 0.47 22.00
N GLY A 62 -3.85 -0.46 22.38
CA GLY A 62 -3.92 -1.01 23.72
C GLY A 62 -2.85 -2.09 23.99
N PRO A 63 -2.76 -2.59 25.24
CA PRO A 63 -1.77 -3.61 25.64
C PRO A 63 -1.76 -4.85 24.74
N GLU A 64 -2.93 -5.29 24.27
CA GLU A 64 -3.11 -6.42 23.36
C GLU A 64 -2.47 -6.21 21.99
N GLY A 65 -2.35 -4.96 21.52
CA GLY A 65 -1.72 -4.60 20.25
C GLY A 65 -0.21 -4.39 20.34
N LEU A 66 0.35 -4.20 21.54
CA LEU A 66 1.77 -3.83 21.73
C LEU A 66 2.73 -4.89 21.18
N THR A 67 2.46 -6.17 21.42
CA THR A 67 3.32 -7.26 20.95
C THR A 67 3.43 -7.27 19.43
N ARG A 68 2.30 -7.06 18.75
CA ARG A 68 2.24 -7.00 17.28
C ARG A 68 2.98 -5.76 16.77
N LEU A 69 2.73 -4.61 17.38
CA LEU A 69 3.42 -3.35 17.04
C LEU A 69 4.93 -3.46 17.16
N VAL A 70 5.45 -3.98 18.28
CA VAL A 70 6.90 -4.16 18.51
C VAL A 70 7.51 -5.12 17.48
N THR A 71 6.77 -6.17 17.11
CA THR A 71 7.24 -7.13 16.09
C THR A 71 7.35 -6.47 14.72
N LEU A 72 6.33 -5.71 14.31
CA LEU A 72 6.32 -5.00 13.03
C LEU A 72 7.37 -3.89 13.00
N ASP A 73 7.52 -3.13 14.07
CA ASP A 73 8.50 -2.04 14.18
C ASP A 73 9.93 -2.56 14.06
N LYS A 74 10.27 -3.64 14.78
CA LYS A 74 11.59 -4.29 14.70
C LYS A 74 11.86 -4.85 13.31
N ALA A 75 10.86 -5.46 12.67
CA ALA A 75 11.00 -5.97 11.32
C ALA A 75 11.27 -4.84 10.30
N ALA A 76 10.53 -3.72 10.41
CA ALA A 76 10.73 -2.54 9.57
C ALA A 76 12.10 -1.90 9.79
N GLN A 77 12.54 -1.79 11.05
CA GLN A 77 13.88 -1.28 11.40
C GLN A 77 14.97 -2.13 10.75
N GLN A 78 14.93 -3.45 10.95
CA GLN A 78 15.94 -4.36 10.43
C GLN A 78 15.99 -4.34 8.90
N ALA A 79 14.83 -4.39 8.24
CA ALA A 79 14.75 -4.36 6.79
C ALA A 79 15.28 -3.03 6.23
N THR A 80 14.98 -1.92 6.88
CA THR A 80 15.46 -0.58 6.48
C THR A 80 16.97 -0.45 6.63
N LEU A 81 17.55 -0.91 7.74
CA LEU A 81 19.00 -0.92 7.93
C LEU A 81 19.71 -1.84 6.92
N ASN A 82 19.11 -3.00 6.62
CA ASN A 82 19.62 -3.90 5.59
C ASN A 82 19.58 -3.26 4.19
N ALA A 83 18.49 -2.56 3.84
CA ALA A 83 18.38 -1.83 2.58
C ALA A 83 19.42 -0.70 2.48
N LEU A 84 19.65 0.04 3.56
CA LEU A 84 20.66 1.09 3.63
C LEU A 84 22.09 0.54 3.41
N LYS A 85 22.38 -0.63 4.00
CA LYS A 85 23.69 -1.29 3.88
C LYS A 85 23.93 -1.92 2.50
N LEU A 86 22.93 -2.64 1.97
CA LEU A 86 23.08 -3.45 0.77
C LEU A 86 22.80 -2.68 -0.53
N GLN A 87 21.94 -1.67 -0.46
CA GLN A 87 21.58 -0.78 -1.57
C GLN A 87 21.17 -1.49 -2.87
N ASN A 88 20.57 -2.68 -2.75
CA ASN A 88 20.11 -3.47 -3.89
C ASN A 88 18.58 -3.61 -3.92
N SER A 89 18.04 -3.96 -5.09
CA SER A 89 16.60 -4.01 -5.33
C SER A 89 15.86 -5.01 -4.43
N SER A 90 16.50 -6.10 -4.02
CA SER A 90 15.87 -7.09 -3.14
C SER A 90 15.68 -6.54 -1.73
N ALA A 91 16.74 -5.99 -1.14
CA ALA A 91 16.71 -5.39 0.19
C ALA A 91 15.77 -4.19 0.24
N ASN A 92 15.76 -3.38 -0.83
CA ASN A 92 14.84 -2.27 -0.99
C ASN A 92 13.37 -2.71 -0.96
N ARG A 93 13.00 -3.75 -1.71
CA ARG A 93 11.63 -4.30 -1.67
C ARG A 93 11.26 -4.88 -0.32
N GLN A 94 12.20 -5.53 0.37
CA GLN A 94 11.97 -6.07 1.70
C GLN A 94 11.67 -4.96 2.72
N ALA A 95 12.42 -3.85 2.65
CA ALA A 95 12.15 -2.67 3.46
C ALA A 95 10.79 -2.04 3.13
N ASP A 96 10.46 -1.89 1.84
CA ASP A 96 9.18 -1.32 1.40
C ASP A 96 8.00 -2.17 1.89
N GLN A 97 8.12 -3.50 1.84
CA GLN A 97 7.11 -4.42 2.37
C GLN A 97 7.00 -4.35 3.91
N ALA A 98 8.12 -4.34 4.64
CA ALA A 98 8.09 -4.27 6.10
C ALA A 98 7.52 -2.94 6.60
N LEU A 99 7.89 -1.82 5.96
CA LEU A 99 7.33 -0.50 6.24
C LEU A 99 5.82 -0.46 5.97
N SER A 100 5.38 -1.03 4.85
CA SER A 100 3.96 -1.11 4.51
C SER A 100 3.17 -1.91 5.56
N SER A 101 3.71 -3.03 6.04
CA SER A 101 3.09 -3.83 7.10
C SER A 101 2.98 -3.07 8.42
N LEU A 102 4.02 -2.32 8.81
CA LEU A 102 3.96 -1.47 10.00
C LEU A 102 2.88 -0.39 9.83
N LEU A 103 2.91 0.36 8.73
CA LEU A 103 1.97 1.45 8.45
C LEU A 103 0.51 0.98 8.39
N ALA A 104 0.25 -0.23 7.90
CA ALA A 104 -1.09 -0.80 7.83
C ALA A 104 -1.68 -1.14 9.21
N ASP A 105 -0.83 -1.37 10.21
CA ASP A 105 -1.24 -1.66 11.58
C ASP A 105 -1.43 -0.39 12.43
N LEU A 106 -0.95 0.76 11.92
CA LEU A 106 -1.07 2.02 12.61
C LEU A 106 -2.45 2.65 12.41
N PRO A 107 -3.01 3.27 13.46
CA PRO A 107 -4.24 4.04 13.35
C PRO A 107 -4.10 5.14 12.29
N GLN A 108 -4.93 5.06 11.25
CA GLN A 108 -5.00 6.10 10.25
C GLN A 108 -5.98 7.16 10.76
N LYS A 109 -5.47 8.35 11.08
CA LYS A 109 -6.34 9.50 11.28
C LYS A 109 -6.86 9.91 9.92
N THR A 110 -8.05 9.44 9.55
CA THR A 110 -8.81 10.07 8.47
C THR A 110 -9.03 11.51 8.91
N PRO A 111 -8.52 12.53 8.19
CA PRO A 111 -8.91 13.89 8.50
C PRO A 111 -10.43 13.94 8.45
N PRO A 112 -11.10 14.61 9.41
CA PRO A 112 -12.52 14.86 9.24
C PRO A 112 -12.68 15.49 7.86
N ILE A 113 -13.57 14.93 7.04
CA ILE A 113 -14.09 15.65 5.88
C ILE A 113 -14.76 16.87 6.49
N THR A 114 -14.00 17.95 6.67
CA THR A 114 -14.56 19.25 6.94
C THR A 114 -15.46 19.52 5.76
N ALA A 115 -16.77 19.43 6.00
CA ALA A 115 -17.76 20.05 5.15
C ALA A 115 -17.20 21.41 4.72
N HIS A 116 -17.26 21.64 3.41
CA HIS A 116 -16.71 22.78 2.69
C HIS A 116 -16.60 24.08 3.51
N PRO A 117 -15.48 24.83 3.41
CA PRO A 117 -15.33 26.15 4.04
C PRO A 117 -16.28 27.25 3.53
N ALA A 118 -17.38 26.90 2.83
CA ALA A 118 -18.27 27.85 2.20
C ALA A 118 -19.38 28.39 3.13
N GLU A 119 -19.65 27.75 4.28
CA GLU A 119 -20.86 28.06 5.08
C GLU A 119 -20.59 28.69 6.47
N GLN A 120 -19.41 29.26 6.71
CA GLN A 120 -19.15 30.02 7.95
C GLN A 120 -19.01 31.54 7.74
N THR A 121 -18.97 32.02 6.50
CA THR A 121 -18.82 33.45 6.21
C THR A 121 -20.16 34.22 6.26
N GLN A 122 -21.31 33.54 6.26
CA GLN A 122 -22.61 34.23 6.17
C GLN A 122 -23.27 34.53 7.53
N LYS A 123 -22.87 33.86 8.62
CA LYS A 123 -23.50 34.08 9.94
C LYS A 123 -22.97 35.31 10.70
N ASN A 124 -21.92 35.95 10.18
CA ASN A 124 -21.26 37.12 10.79
C ASN A 124 -21.46 38.45 10.03
N ARG A 125 -22.42 38.50 9.10
CA ARG A 125 -22.92 39.77 8.54
C ARG A 125 -24.42 39.85 8.73
N LEU A 126 -24.85 40.49 9.81
CA LEU A 126 -26.03 41.35 9.82
C LEU A 126 -25.73 42.56 10.73
N PRO A 127 -26.11 43.78 10.31
CA PRO A 127 -26.20 44.94 11.19
C PRO A 127 -27.36 44.82 12.19
#